data_AF-A6ML83-F1
#
_entry.id   AF-A6ML83-F1
#
_cell.length_a   1.000
_cell.length_b   1.000
_cell.length_c   1.000
_cell.angle_alpha   90.00
_cell.angle_beta   90.00
_cell.angle_gamma   90.00
#
_symmetry.space_group_name_H-M   'P 1'
#
loop_
_entity.id
_entity.type
_entity.pdbx_description
1 polymer ?
#
loop_
_entity_poly.entity_id
_entity_poly.type
_entity_poly.pdbx_seq_one_letter_code
_entity_poly.pdbx_strand_id
1 'polypeptide(L)'
;RKREDSAPPSSVARSRSRSCSRTPRDVSGLRDVKMVKKAKTMMKKAQKKMNRLGKKGEADRHVFDMKPKHLLSGKRKAGKKDRR
;
A
#
# COMPACT_ATOMS: atom_id res chain seq x y z
N ARG A 1 21.57 -0.82 9.67
CA ARG A 1 21.71 -2.25 9.29
C ARG A 1 21.09 -2.41 7.91
N LYS A 2 21.91 -2.60 6.86
CA LYS A 2 21.42 -2.93 5.51
C LYS A 2 20.71 -4.27 5.59
N ARG A 3 19.54 -4.39 4.97
CA ARG A 3 18.79 -5.65 4.88
C ARG A 3 19.34 -6.37 3.65
N GLU A 4 19.91 -7.56 3.83
CA GLU A 4 20.43 -8.39 2.75
C GLU A 4 19.31 -8.80 1.78
N ASP A 5 19.65 -8.90 0.49
CA ASP A 5 18.70 -9.24 -0.57
C ASP A 5 18.19 -10.68 -0.38
N SER A 6 16.87 -10.84 -0.25
CA SER A 6 16.21 -12.12 -0.05
C SER A 6 16.36 -13.03 -1.27
N ALA A 7 16.81 -14.27 -1.06
CA ALA A 7 16.89 -15.30 -2.10
C ALA A 7 15.51 -15.52 -2.77
N PRO A 8 15.45 -15.71 -4.10
CA PRO A 8 14.18 -15.88 -4.79
C PRO A 8 13.53 -17.22 -4.40
N PRO A 9 12.19 -17.28 -4.23
CA PRO A 9 11.50 -18.51 -3.86
C PRO A 9 11.62 -19.58 -4.97
N SER A 10 11.89 -20.83 -4.56
CA SER A 10 12.11 -22.00 -5.44
C SER A 10 10.89 -22.40 -6.28
N SER A 11 9.70 -21.89 -5.96
CA SER A 11 8.44 -22.21 -6.63
C SER A 11 8.22 -21.50 -7.98
N VAL A 12 9.08 -20.54 -8.36
CA VAL A 12 8.97 -19.80 -9.63
C VAL A 12 9.39 -20.63 -10.85
N ALA A 13 10.06 -21.77 -10.66
CA ALA A 13 10.59 -22.57 -11.76
C ALA A 13 9.50 -23.29 -12.60
N ARG A 14 8.35 -23.67 -12.01
CA ARG A 14 7.30 -24.45 -12.71
C ARG A 14 6.27 -23.62 -13.49
N SER A 15 6.18 -22.31 -13.27
CA SER A 15 5.18 -21.43 -13.92
C SER A 15 5.75 -20.52 -15.02
N ARG A 16 7.04 -20.67 -15.34
CA ARG A 16 7.78 -19.75 -16.22
C ARG A 16 7.56 -19.93 -17.73
N SER A 17 7.00 -21.05 -18.21
CA SER A 17 6.99 -21.31 -19.66
C SER A 17 6.11 -20.35 -20.47
N ARG A 18 5.04 -19.78 -19.88
CA ARG A 18 4.15 -18.81 -20.57
C ARG A 18 4.30 -17.36 -20.11
N SER A 19 4.94 -17.12 -18.96
CA SER A 19 5.09 -15.79 -18.37
C SER A 19 6.38 -15.08 -18.79
N CYS A 20 7.41 -15.81 -19.23
CA CYS A 20 8.67 -15.22 -19.69
C CYS A 20 8.64 -14.67 -21.12
N SER A 21 7.67 -15.07 -21.95
CA SER A 21 7.63 -14.67 -23.37
C SER A 21 6.97 -13.32 -23.62
N ARG A 22 6.25 -12.77 -22.63
CA ARG A 22 5.54 -11.49 -22.75
C ARG A 22 6.33 -10.38 -22.07
N THR A 23 6.48 -9.26 -22.77
CA THR A 23 7.03 -8.03 -22.19
C THR A 23 6.25 -7.63 -20.92
N PRO A 24 6.91 -7.16 -19.85
CA PRO A 24 6.25 -6.72 -18.62
C PRO A 24 5.14 -5.69 -18.89
N ARG A 25 4.04 -5.79 -18.13
CA ARG A 25 2.84 -4.95 -18.31
C ARG A 25 3.13 -3.45 -18.16
N ASP A 26 4.09 -3.07 -17.31
CA ASP A 26 4.48 -1.68 -17.09
C ASP A 26 5.32 -1.08 -18.24
N VAL A 27 5.77 -1.91 -19.18
CA VAL A 27 6.62 -1.52 -20.32
C VAL A 27 5.90 -1.70 -21.65
N SER A 28 5.12 -2.77 -21.81
CA SER A 28 4.51 -3.19 -23.09
C SER A 28 3.70 -2.13 -23.85
N GLY A 29 3.12 -1.16 -23.14
CA GLY A 29 2.32 -0.08 -23.72
C GLY A 29 3.07 1.22 -23.98
N LEU A 30 4.39 1.27 -23.79
CA LEU A 30 5.20 2.48 -23.92
C LEU A 30 6.25 2.31 -25.01
N ARG A 31 6.41 3.34 -25.85
CA ARG A 31 7.30 3.32 -27.01
C ARG A 31 8.78 3.21 -26.63
N ASP A 32 9.25 4.11 -25.77
CA ASP A 32 10.69 4.28 -25.47
C ASP A 32 10.97 4.11 -23.96
N VAL A 33 12.20 3.69 -23.63
CA VAL A 33 12.68 3.59 -22.24
C VAL A 33 12.62 4.95 -21.51
N LYS A 34 12.81 6.06 -22.24
CA LYS A 34 12.65 7.42 -21.70
C LYS A 34 11.21 7.66 -21.22
N MET A 35 10.21 7.18 -21.95
CA MET A 35 8.80 7.28 -21.57
C MET A 35 8.47 6.39 -20.36
N VAL A 36 9.03 5.18 -20.30
CA VAL A 36 8.92 4.31 -19.12
C VAL A 36 9.47 5.00 -17.87
N LYS A 37 10.64 5.65 -17.96
CA LYS A 37 11.22 6.42 -16.86
C LYS A 37 10.33 7.62 -16.47
N LYS A 38 9.76 8.32 -17.45
CA LYS A 38 8.81 9.42 -17.21
C LYS A 38 7.54 8.92 -16.50
N ALA A 39 6.95 7.82 -16.95
CA ALA A 39 5.79 7.20 -16.30
C ALA A 39 6.09 6.80 -14.85
N LYS A 40 7.25 6.17 -14.59
CA LYS A 40 7.69 5.80 -13.23
C LYS A 40 7.89 7.02 -12.32
N THR A 41 8.39 8.14 -12.85
CA THR A 41 8.52 9.38 -12.05
C THR A 41 7.16 10.03 -11.77
N MET A 42 6.23 10.03 -12.74
CA MET A 42 4.85 10.49 -12.54
C MET A 42 4.11 9.66 -11.48
N MET A 43 4.24 8.33 -11.52
CA MET A 43 3.69 7.42 -10.50
C MET A 43 4.21 7.77 -9.09
N LYS A 44 5.52 7.91 -8.91
CA LYS A 44 6.13 8.28 -7.61
C LYS A 44 5.66 9.66 -7.12
N LYS A 45 5.47 10.61 -8.04
CA LYS A 45 4.92 11.94 -7.70
C LYS A 45 3.46 11.86 -7.24
N ALA A 46 2.64 11.04 -7.90
CA ALA A 46 1.23 10.86 -7.54
C ALA A 46 1.06 10.28 -6.12
N GLN A 47 1.91 9.32 -5.74
CA GLN A 47 1.87 8.67 -4.42
C GLN A 47 2.27 9.60 -3.25
N LYS A 48 2.87 10.78 -3.51
CA LYS A 48 3.36 11.68 -2.44
C LYS A 48 2.29 12.08 -1.43
N LYS A 49 1.05 12.37 -1.88
CA LYS A 49 -0.03 12.79 -0.96
C LYS A 49 -0.38 11.69 0.04
N MET A 50 -0.50 10.46 -0.46
CA MET A 50 -0.80 9.27 0.32
C MET A 50 0.32 8.92 1.30
N ASN A 51 1.58 8.98 0.84
CA ASN A 51 2.75 8.72 1.67
C ASN A 51 2.89 9.76 2.79
N ARG A 52 2.58 11.04 2.51
CA ARG A 52 2.54 12.10 3.53
C ARG A 52 1.49 11.83 4.61
N LEU A 53 0.36 11.23 4.25
CA LEU A 53 -0.69 10.81 5.20
C LEU A 53 -0.36 9.47 5.90
N GLY A 54 0.78 8.83 5.59
CA GLY A 54 1.19 7.58 6.22
C GLY A 54 0.33 6.36 5.86
N LYS A 55 -0.38 6.41 4.73
CA LYS A 55 -1.23 5.29 4.27
C LYS A 55 -0.37 4.11 3.80
N LYS A 56 -0.87 2.89 4.02
CA LYS A 56 -0.16 1.65 3.66
C LYS A 56 -0.07 1.42 2.14
N GLY A 57 -0.96 2.04 1.37
CA GLY A 57 -1.05 1.94 -0.08
C GLY A 57 -2.37 2.53 -0.58
N GLU A 58 -2.61 2.51 -1.87
CA GLU A 58 -3.81 3.13 -2.48
C GLU A 58 -5.13 2.48 -2.02
N ALA A 59 -5.07 1.23 -1.59
CA ALA A 59 -6.20 0.50 -1.05
C ALA A 59 -6.59 0.95 0.38
N ASP A 60 -5.69 1.61 1.11
CA ASP A 60 -5.91 2.03 2.50
C ASP A 60 -6.77 3.30 2.58
N ARG A 61 -8.09 3.06 2.48
CA ARG A 61 -9.14 4.10 2.50
C ARG A 61 -9.94 4.07 3.81
N HIS A 62 -9.40 3.49 4.88
CA HIS A 62 -10.09 3.44 6.17
C HIS A 62 -10.24 4.83 6.78
N VAL A 63 -11.46 5.15 7.21
CA VAL A 63 -11.81 6.38 7.95
C VAL A 63 -11.86 6.03 9.43
N PHE A 64 -10.95 6.60 10.22
CA PHE A 64 -10.93 6.38 11.65
C PHE A 64 -11.97 7.23 12.36
N ASP A 65 -12.61 6.64 13.37
CA ASP A 65 -13.44 7.40 14.30
C ASP A 65 -12.55 8.13 15.30
N MET A 66 -12.29 9.40 14.99
CA MET A 66 -11.47 10.28 15.84
C MET A 66 -12.21 10.73 17.10
N LYS A 67 -13.55 10.66 17.11
CA LYS A 67 -14.39 11.19 18.19
C LYS A 67 -15.45 10.15 18.57
N PRO A 68 -15.03 9.01 19.14
CA PRO A 68 -15.96 7.95 19.47
C PRO A 68 -16.94 8.39 20.55
N LYS A 69 -18.23 8.20 20.26
CA LYS A 69 -19.34 8.68 21.10
C LYS A 69 -19.24 8.19 22.54
N HIS A 70 -18.86 6.93 22.76
CA HIS A 70 -18.78 6.34 24.11
C HIS A 70 -17.68 6.97 25.00
N LEU A 71 -16.77 7.76 24.43
CA LEU A 71 -15.79 8.53 25.20
C LEU A 71 -16.26 9.96 25.49
N LEU A 72 -17.02 10.56 24.57
CA LEU A 72 -17.37 11.98 24.60
C LEU A 72 -18.82 12.27 25.01
N SER A 73 -19.64 11.23 25.17
CA SER A 73 -21.06 11.32 25.52
C SER A 73 -21.34 10.62 26.85
N GLY A 74 -22.30 11.17 27.59
CA GLY A 74 -22.77 10.61 28.86
C GLY A 74 -21.95 11.07 30.07
N LYS A 75 -22.47 10.76 31.25
CA LYS A 75 -21.81 11.02 32.54
C LYS A 75 -21.79 9.73 33.35
N ARG A 76 -20.70 9.49 34.08
CA ARG A 76 -20.59 8.35 34.98
C ARG A 76 -21.57 8.51 36.14
N LYS A 77 -22.45 7.54 36.36
CA LYS A 77 -23.37 7.48 37.50
C LYS A 77 -22.79 6.59 38.61
N ALA A 78 -23.46 6.56 39.77
CA ALA A 78 -23.19 5.57 40.81
C ALA A 78 -23.60 4.15 40.33
N GLY A 79 -22.87 3.11 40.75
CA GLY A 79 -23.12 1.73 40.34
C GLY A 79 -22.20 1.24 39.21
N LYS A 80 -22.79 0.54 38.22
CA LYS A 80 -22.07 -0.08 37.10
C LYS A 80 -21.37 0.97 36.23
N LYS A 81 -20.19 0.63 35.74
CA LYS A 81 -19.37 1.46 34.85
C LYS A 81 -19.25 0.79 33.48
N ASP A 82 -19.12 1.59 32.43
CA ASP A 82 -19.04 1.11 31.04
C ASP A 82 -17.69 0.49 30.68
N ARG A 83 -16.64 0.84 31.44
CA ARG A 83 -15.27 0.34 31.26
C ARG A 83 -14.70 -0.11 32.61
N ARG A 84 -13.75 -1.04 32.56
CA ARG A 84 -13.11 -1.65 33.72
C ARG A 84 -12.29 -0.64 34.53
#